data_AF-A0A450W9X1-F1
#
_entry.id   AF-A0A450W9X1-F1
#
_cell.length_a   1.000
_cell.length_b   1.000
_cell.length_c   1.000
_cell.angle_alpha   90.00
_cell.angle_beta   90.00
_cell.angle_gamma   90.00
#
_symmetry.space_group_name_H-M   'P 1'
#
loop_
_entity.id
_entity.type
_entity.pdbx_description
1 polymer ?
#
loop_
_entity_poly.entity_id
_entity_poly.type
_entity_poly.pdbx_seq_one_letter_code
_entity_poly.pdbx_strand_id
1 'polypeptide(L)'
;MREPGKHENPSQDKKASFSTHAALVRPCRVGFVENVQTADPGEVLEKLAEVPVQTWNYKWDDASIRHMGPMAQDFYGAFGLGNTDKVIYHMDAIGVCLAAIKGLREIVEDHEHRIARNEERIEENARLMAQLQGKQE
;
A
#
# COMPACT_ATOMS: atom_id res chain seq x y z
N MET A 1 39.41 -64.22 -11.14
CA MET A 1 39.91 -62.86 -10.88
C MET A 1 38.81 -62.08 -10.18
N ARG A 2 39.20 -61.20 -9.26
CA ARG A 2 38.43 -60.44 -8.25
C ARG A 2 37.18 -59.68 -8.75
N GLU A 3 36.09 -59.78 -7.98
CA GLU A 3 35.09 -58.70 -7.72
C GLU A 3 35.75 -57.61 -6.81
N PRO A 4 35.27 -56.35 -6.62
CA PRO A 4 33.89 -55.85 -6.79
C PRO A 4 33.76 -54.40 -7.32
N GLY A 5 32.52 -53.98 -7.63
CA GLY A 5 32.18 -52.58 -7.88
C GLY A 5 30.70 -52.27 -7.64
N LYS A 6 30.32 -52.16 -6.35
CA LYS A 6 29.46 -51.11 -5.73
C LYS A 6 28.42 -50.44 -6.66
N HIS A 7 27.13 -50.34 -6.36
CA HIS A 7 26.42 -50.15 -5.09
C HIS A 7 24.92 -50.42 -5.36
N GLU A 8 24.27 -51.12 -4.42
CA GLU A 8 22.90 -50.93 -3.91
C GLU A 8 21.67 -50.84 -4.85
N ASN A 9 20.83 -51.88 -4.73
CA ASN A 9 19.36 -51.76 -4.67
C ASN A 9 18.96 -51.43 -3.20
N PRO A 10 17.72 -51.05 -2.79
CA PRO A 10 16.50 -50.60 -3.48
C PRO A 10 15.88 -49.32 -2.84
N SER A 11 14.72 -48.88 -3.37
CA SER A 11 13.63 -48.21 -2.63
C SER A 11 13.94 -46.91 -1.88
N GLN A 12 13.38 -45.79 -2.35
CA GLN A 12 12.67 -44.88 -1.44
C GLN A 12 11.86 -43.84 -2.22
N ASP A 13 10.55 -43.93 -2.03
CA ASP A 13 9.64 -42.80 -1.80
C ASP A 13 10.22 -41.40 -2.03
N LYS A 14 9.86 -40.79 -3.16
CA LYS A 14 9.67 -39.34 -3.20
C LYS A 14 8.19 -39.07 -3.22
N LYS A 15 7.58 -39.22 -2.03
CA LYS A 15 6.35 -38.50 -1.70
C LYS A 15 6.57 -37.06 -2.15
N ALA A 16 5.73 -36.59 -3.07
CA ALA A 16 5.64 -35.18 -3.39
C ALA A 16 5.35 -34.46 -2.07
N SER A 17 6.41 -33.90 -1.47
CA SER A 17 6.29 -32.97 -0.38
C SER A 17 5.66 -31.72 -1.00
N PHE A 18 4.33 -31.68 -0.97
CA PHE A 18 3.60 -30.43 -1.03
C PHE A 18 3.99 -29.67 0.24
N SER A 19 5.13 -28.99 0.18
CA SER A 19 5.51 -28.04 1.19
C SER A 19 4.46 -26.93 1.14
N THR A 20 3.61 -26.90 2.15
CA THR A 20 2.56 -25.89 2.38
C THR A 20 3.11 -24.46 2.40
N HIS A 21 4.44 -24.27 2.42
CA HIS A 21 5.10 -22.97 2.30
C HIS A 21 5.12 -22.43 0.86
N ALA A 22 5.09 -23.29 -0.17
CA ALA A 22 5.14 -22.85 -1.56
C ALA A 22 3.80 -22.27 -2.07
N ALA A 23 2.69 -22.53 -1.37
CA ALA A 23 1.36 -22.09 -1.78
C ALA A 23 1.04 -20.63 -1.37
N LEU A 24 1.83 -20.03 -0.48
CA LEU A 24 1.52 -18.73 0.12
C LEU A 24 2.29 -17.54 -0.47
N VAL A 25 3.40 -17.78 -1.20
CA VAL A 25 4.21 -16.72 -1.79
C VAL A 25 4.21 -16.85 -3.31
N ARG A 26 3.46 -15.96 -3.98
CA ARG A 26 3.47 -15.86 -5.44
C ARG A 26 4.56 -14.88 -5.89
N PRO A 27 5.43 -15.25 -6.84
CA PRO A 27 6.48 -14.35 -7.30
C PRO A 27 5.88 -13.16 -8.06
N CYS A 28 6.07 -11.95 -7.54
CA CYS A 28 5.73 -10.68 -8.20
C CYS A 28 6.96 -10.10 -8.92
N ARG A 29 7.50 -10.82 -9.92
CA ARG A 29 8.63 -10.34 -10.74
C ARG A 29 8.17 -10.10 -12.18
N VAL A 30 8.81 -9.17 -12.89
CA VAL A 30 8.41 -8.74 -14.25
C VAL A 30 8.20 -9.92 -15.22
N GLY A 31 8.98 -11.01 -15.12
CA GLY A 31 8.78 -12.20 -15.97
C GLY A 31 7.57 -13.09 -15.62
N PHE A 32 6.79 -12.73 -14.59
CA PHE A 32 5.65 -13.48 -14.05
C PHE A 32 4.38 -12.62 -13.98
N VAL A 33 4.45 -11.37 -14.43
CA VAL A 33 3.36 -10.41 -14.48
C VAL A 33 3.31 -9.74 -15.85
N GLU A 34 2.15 -9.22 -16.22
CA GLU A 34 1.94 -8.49 -17.46
C GLU A 34 1.11 -7.24 -17.19
N ASN A 35 1.02 -6.33 -18.17
CA ASN A 35 0.23 -5.09 -18.08
C ASN A 35 0.61 -4.18 -16.89
N VAL A 36 1.91 -4.08 -16.59
CA VAL A 36 2.41 -3.25 -15.50
C VAL A 36 2.16 -1.77 -15.81
N GLN A 37 1.42 -1.09 -14.94
CA GLN A 37 1.11 0.33 -15.02
C GLN A 37 1.43 1.02 -13.70
N THR A 38 1.85 2.29 -13.79
CA THR A 38 2.06 3.12 -12.61
C THR A 38 0.72 3.59 -12.07
N ALA A 39 0.48 3.40 -10.78
CA ALA A 39 -0.67 3.98 -10.10
C ALA A 39 -0.44 5.48 -9.84
N ASP A 40 -1.48 6.30 -9.98
CA ASP A 40 -1.48 7.70 -9.56
C ASP A 40 -1.62 7.78 -8.02
N PRO A 41 -0.60 8.25 -7.29
CA PRO A 41 -0.64 8.32 -5.84
C PRO A 41 -1.74 9.25 -5.30
N GLY A 42 -2.02 10.35 -5.98
CA GLY A 42 -3.04 11.33 -5.59
C GLY A 42 -4.45 10.74 -5.73
N GLU A 43 -4.75 10.14 -6.89
CA GLU A 43 -6.05 9.49 -7.12
C GLU A 43 -6.29 8.35 -6.11
N VAL A 44 -5.25 7.56 -5.82
CA VAL A 44 -5.35 6.47 -4.82
C VAL A 44 -5.60 7.03 -3.42
N LEU A 45 -4.91 8.10 -3.02
CA LEU A 45 -5.15 8.74 -1.73
C LEU A 45 -6.58 9.28 -1.62
N GLU A 46 -7.07 9.99 -2.64
CA GLU A 46 -8.42 10.56 -2.66
C GLU A 46 -9.47 9.46 -2.54
N LYS A 47 -9.35 8.37 -3.31
CA LYS A 47 -10.26 7.23 -3.18
C LYS A 47 -10.17 6.58 -1.81
N LEU A 48 -8.97 6.38 -1.27
CA LEU A 48 -8.79 5.75 0.04
C LEU A 48 -9.38 6.60 1.17
N ALA A 49 -9.33 7.93 1.06
CA ALA A 49 -9.89 8.85 2.03
C ALA A 49 -11.42 8.68 2.19
N GLU A 50 -12.11 8.28 1.12
CA GLU A 50 -13.55 8.02 1.12
C GLU A 50 -13.92 6.59 1.60
N VAL A 51 -12.94 5.67 1.68
CA VAL A 51 -13.19 4.30 2.13
C VAL A 51 -13.22 4.24 3.67
N PRO A 52 -14.33 3.80 4.30
CA PRO A 52 -14.39 3.73 5.76
C PRO A 52 -13.43 2.70 6.35
N VAL A 53 -12.59 3.11 7.29
CA VAL A 53 -11.78 2.20 8.11
C VAL A 53 -12.49 2.00 9.44
N GLN A 54 -12.84 0.75 9.74
CA GLN A 54 -13.63 0.40 10.91
C GLN A 54 -12.92 -0.68 11.73
N THR A 55 -13.32 -0.86 12.98
CA THR A 55 -12.91 -2.03 13.75
C THR A 55 -14.04 -3.05 13.80
N TRP A 56 -13.70 -4.32 13.74
CA TRP A 56 -14.66 -5.43 13.72
C TRP A 56 -14.02 -6.69 14.32
N ASN A 57 -14.82 -7.71 14.56
CA ASN A 57 -14.35 -9.04 14.96
C ASN A 57 -15.00 -10.08 14.05
N TYR A 58 -14.36 -11.24 13.85
CA TYR A 58 -15.08 -12.33 13.19
C TYR A 58 -16.15 -12.88 14.12
N LYS A 59 -17.21 -13.45 13.54
CA LYS A 59 -18.30 -14.07 14.31
C LYS A 59 -17.83 -15.25 15.18
N TRP A 60 -16.68 -15.83 14.84
CA TRP A 60 -16.04 -16.93 15.57
C TRP A 60 -14.88 -16.48 16.46
N ASP A 61 -14.54 -15.19 16.47
CA ASP A 61 -13.57 -14.65 17.41
C ASP A 61 -14.21 -14.40 18.78
N ASP A 62 -13.37 -14.40 19.82
CA ASP A 62 -13.76 -13.83 21.11
C ASP A 62 -14.07 -12.32 20.94
N ALA A 63 -15.04 -11.82 21.72
CA ALA A 63 -15.49 -10.43 21.64
C ALA A 63 -14.38 -9.41 21.96
N SER A 64 -13.33 -9.82 22.69
CA SER A 64 -12.16 -8.98 23.00
C SER A 64 -11.19 -8.83 21.82
N ILE A 65 -11.25 -9.69 20.81
CA ILE A 65 -10.37 -9.65 19.64
C ILE A 65 -10.93 -8.62 18.66
N ARG A 66 -10.12 -7.62 18.29
CA ARG A 66 -10.50 -6.57 17.34
C ARG A 66 -9.53 -6.55 16.16
N HIS A 67 -10.09 -6.62 14.97
CA HIS A 67 -9.42 -6.32 13.70
C HIS A 67 -9.76 -4.91 13.26
N MET A 68 -8.96 -4.34 12.37
CA MET A 68 -9.17 -3.02 11.79
C MET A 68 -8.94 -3.08 10.29
N GLY A 69 -9.81 -2.42 9.54
CA GLY A 69 -9.69 -2.30 8.10
C GLY A 69 -11.01 -1.92 7.45
N PRO A 70 -11.00 -1.68 6.14
CA PRO A 70 -12.22 -1.48 5.38
C PRO A 70 -12.99 -2.79 5.22
N MET A 71 -14.28 -2.67 4.89
CA MET A 71 -15.06 -3.81 4.43
C MET A 71 -14.65 -4.15 2.99
N ALA A 72 -14.71 -5.44 2.63
CA ALA A 72 -14.22 -5.91 1.34
C ALA A 72 -14.99 -5.31 0.16
N GLN A 73 -16.30 -5.09 0.31
CA GLN A 73 -17.15 -4.51 -0.72
C GLN A 73 -16.82 -3.03 -0.97
N ASP A 74 -16.57 -2.25 0.08
CA ASP A 74 -16.21 -0.84 -0.04
C ASP A 74 -14.83 -0.72 -0.72
N PHE A 75 -13.87 -1.55 -0.30
CA PHE A 75 -12.53 -1.60 -0.91
C PHE A 75 -12.59 -2.00 -2.39
N TYR A 76 -13.37 -3.05 -2.71
CA TYR A 76 -13.55 -3.48 -4.10
C TYR A 76 -14.29 -2.43 -4.94
N GLY A 77 -15.30 -1.76 -4.38
CA GLY A 77 -16.01 -0.67 -5.04
C GLY A 77 -15.11 0.52 -5.37
N ALA A 78 -14.17 0.85 -4.49
CA ALA A 78 -13.23 1.95 -4.70
C ALA A 78 -12.10 1.61 -5.70
N PHE A 79 -11.52 0.41 -5.61
CA PHE A 79 -10.29 0.08 -6.34
C PHE A 79 -10.44 -1.00 -7.43
N GLY A 80 -11.48 -1.82 -7.38
CA GLY A 80 -11.70 -2.93 -8.33
C GLY A 80 -10.59 -3.99 -8.32
N LEU A 81 -9.80 -4.07 -7.24
CA LEU A 81 -8.66 -4.98 -7.13
C LEU A 81 -9.10 -6.38 -6.65
N GLY A 82 -8.41 -7.41 -7.16
CA GLY A 82 -8.77 -8.81 -6.93
C GLY A 82 -9.86 -9.31 -7.88
N ASN A 83 -10.32 -10.54 -7.66
CA ASN A 83 -11.35 -11.18 -8.49
C ASN A 83 -12.71 -11.34 -7.78
N THR A 84 -12.88 -10.72 -6.61
CA THR A 84 -14.12 -10.78 -5.82
C THR A 84 -14.20 -9.62 -4.83
N ASP A 85 -15.42 -9.21 -4.51
CA ASP A 85 -15.78 -8.20 -3.50
C ASP A 85 -15.87 -8.76 -2.06
N LYS A 86 -15.56 -10.04 -1.85
CA LYS A 86 -15.73 -10.73 -0.55
C LYS A 86 -14.48 -10.84 0.28
N VAL A 87 -13.31 -10.59 -0.32
CA VAL A 87 -12.02 -10.62 0.36
C VAL A 87 -11.19 -9.44 -0.08
N ILE A 88 -10.33 -8.97 0.83
CA ILE A 88 -9.26 -8.03 0.49
C ILE A 88 -7.98 -8.85 0.42
N TYR A 89 -7.33 -8.88 -0.73
CA TYR A 89 -6.00 -9.48 -0.82
C TYR A 89 -5.00 -8.58 -0.10
N HIS A 90 -4.23 -9.17 0.82
CA HIS A 90 -3.24 -8.43 1.61
C HIS A 90 -2.26 -7.64 0.74
N MET A 91 -1.85 -8.19 -0.42
CA MET A 91 -0.97 -7.47 -1.36
C MET A 91 -1.63 -6.21 -1.93
N ASP A 92 -2.92 -6.27 -2.26
CA ASP A 92 -3.67 -5.14 -2.81
C ASP A 92 -3.83 -4.05 -1.75
N ALA A 93 -4.18 -4.43 -0.51
CA ALA A 93 -4.26 -3.49 0.62
C ALA A 93 -2.92 -2.80 0.88
N ILE A 94 -1.81 -3.55 0.88
CA ILE A 94 -0.47 -2.99 1.06
C ILE A 94 -0.12 -2.04 -0.10
N GLY A 95 -0.41 -2.43 -1.34
CA GLY A 95 -0.17 -1.59 -2.52
C GLY A 95 -0.92 -0.26 -2.46
N VAL A 96 -2.21 -0.30 -2.11
CA VAL A 96 -3.05 0.89 -1.90
C VAL A 96 -2.48 1.77 -0.79
N CYS A 97 -2.11 1.20 0.37
CA CYS A 97 -1.49 1.95 1.46
C CYS A 97 -0.19 2.66 1.03
N LEU A 98 0.69 1.96 0.30
CA LEU A 98 1.96 2.52 -0.16
C LEU A 98 1.74 3.66 -1.18
N ALA A 99 0.78 3.52 -2.09
CA ALA A 99 0.42 4.57 -3.04
C ALA A 99 -0.21 5.77 -2.33
N ALA A 100 -1.13 5.56 -1.38
CA ALA A 100 -1.73 6.64 -0.60
C ALA A 100 -0.70 7.41 0.24
N ILE A 101 0.30 6.74 0.83
CA ILE A 101 1.40 7.40 1.56
C ILE A 101 2.20 8.32 0.62
N LYS A 102 2.44 7.89 -0.64
CA LYS A 102 3.10 8.74 -1.64
C LYS A 102 2.25 9.96 -2.00
N GLY A 103 0.96 9.77 -2.23
CA GLY A 103 0.04 10.90 -2.49
C GLY A 103 0.00 11.87 -1.31
N LEU A 104 0.04 11.36 -0.07
CA LEU A 104 0.03 12.20 1.12
C LEU A 104 1.30 13.05 1.21
N ARG A 105 2.45 12.45 0.87
CA ARG A 105 3.72 13.17 0.80
C ARG A 105 3.65 14.31 -0.21
N GLU A 106 3.06 14.09 -1.39
CA GLU A 106 2.91 15.13 -2.42
C GLU A 106 2.06 16.31 -1.91
N ILE A 107 0.97 16.04 -1.18
CA ILE A 107 0.14 17.09 -0.56
C ILE A 107 0.93 17.87 0.50
N VAL A 108 1.71 17.17 1.34
CA VAL A 108 2.55 17.80 2.38
C VAL A 108 3.59 18.73 1.73
N GLU A 109 4.28 18.27 0.70
CA GLU A 109 5.28 19.08 -0.03
C GLU A 109 4.63 20.31 -0.71
N ASP A 110 3.44 20.17 -1.32
CA ASP A 110 2.69 21.32 -1.86
C ASP A 110 2.34 22.33 -0.76
N HIS A 111 1.85 21.83 0.39
CA HIS A 111 1.48 22.69 1.51
C HIS A 111 2.68 23.43 2.10
N GLU A 112 3.83 22.78 2.24
CA GLU A 112 5.09 23.42 2.66
C GLU A 112 5.49 24.54 1.71
N HIS A 113 5.45 24.30 0.39
CA HIS A 113 5.74 25.33 -0.60
C HIS A 113 4.74 26.51 -0.55
N ARG A 114 3.46 26.23 -0.30
CA ARG A 114 2.43 27.27 -0.15
C ARG A 114 2.64 28.11 1.10
N ILE A 115 3.02 27.49 2.21
CA ILE A 115 3.34 28.19 3.46
C ILE A 115 4.53 29.13 3.22
N ALA A 116 5.63 28.63 2.65
CA ALA A 116 6.81 29.46 2.36
C ALA A 116 6.48 30.68 1.48
N ARG A 117 5.68 30.48 0.41
CA ARG A 117 5.23 31.60 -0.45
C ARG A 117 4.34 32.60 0.29
N ASN A 118 3.49 32.11 1.19
CA ASN A 118 2.62 33.00 1.96
C ASN A 118 3.43 33.82 2.98
N GLU A 119 4.42 33.22 3.61
CA GLU A 119 5.35 33.91 4.53
C GLU A 119 6.11 35.03 3.82
N GLU A 120 6.65 34.76 2.63
CA GLU A 120 7.33 35.79 1.80
C GLU A 120 6.39 36.96 1.47
N ARG A 121 5.14 36.67 1.07
CA ARG A 121 4.15 37.70 0.78
C ARG A 121 3.74 38.50 2.01
N ILE A 122 3.69 37.88 3.18
CA ILE A 122 3.39 38.56 4.44
C ILE A 122 4.52 39.53 4.78
N GLU A 123 5.79 39.11 4.64
CA GLU A 123 6.93 39.99 4.83
C GLU A 123 6.94 41.17 3.85
N GLU A 124 6.68 40.91 2.57
CA GLU A 124 6.60 41.95 1.54
C GLU A 124 5.50 42.95 1.86
N ASN A 125 4.30 42.48 2.17
CA ASN A 125 3.17 43.34 2.54
C ASN A 125 3.49 44.18 3.79
N ALA A 126 4.13 43.59 4.80
CA ALA A 126 4.55 44.31 6.00
C ALA A 126 5.54 45.44 5.67
N ARG A 127 6.50 45.18 4.77
CA ARG A 127 7.45 46.20 4.28
C ARG A 127 6.72 47.33 3.54
N LEU A 128 5.79 47.00 2.66
CA LEU A 128 5.00 47.99 1.91
C LEU A 128 4.14 48.84 2.84
N MET A 129 3.50 48.24 3.84
CA MET A 129 2.72 48.96 4.84
C MET A 129 3.56 49.97 5.61
N ALA A 130 4.76 49.59 6.06
CA ALA A 130 5.69 50.50 6.72
C ALA A 130 6.12 51.67 5.82
N GLN A 131 6.36 51.42 4.53
CA GLN A 131 6.70 52.47 3.56
C GLN A 131 5.55 53.44 3.31
N LEU A 132 4.30 52.96 3.27
CA LEU A 132 3.13 53.81 3.08
C LEU A 132 2.87 54.69 4.30
N GLN A 133 3.00 54.14 5.51
CA GLN A 133 2.89 54.90 6.75
C GLN A 133 3.94 56.01 6.84
N GLY A 134 5.20 55.70 6.53
CA GLY A 134 6.29 56.70 6.54
C GLY A 134 6.22 57.76 5.42
N LYS A 135 5.31 57.64 4.45
CA LYS A 135 5.02 58.68 3.44
C LYS A 135 3.85 59.58 3.82
N GLN A 136 3.06 59.19 4.82
CA GLN A 136 1.91 59.96 5.31
C GLN A 136 2.27 60.88 6.48
N GLU A 137 3.44 60.69 7.08
CA GLU A 137 4.10 61.59 8.04
C GLU A 137 5.01 62.61 7.32
#